data_AF-A0A7V6NHP2-F1
#
_entry.id   AF-A0A7V6NHP2-F1
#
_cell.length_a   1.000
_cell.length_b   1.000
_cell.length_c   1.000
_cell.angle_alpha   90.00
_cell.angle_beta   90.00
_cell.angle_gamma   90.00
#
_symmetry.space_group_name_H-M   'P 1'
#
loop_
_entity.id
_entity.type
_entity.pdbx_description
1 polymer ?
#
loop_
_entity_poly.entity_id
_entity_poly.type
_entity_poly.pdbx_seq_one_letter_code
_entity_poly.pdbx_strand_id
1 'polypeptide(L)'
;MLKAANNAQSTLAQAITATATSFSVIDGSSFPDGNFLISADDEIMLVGTRSGNTFSSVTRGHEGTTAAAHASGTAVENRFTAGTYTQLVEAIGNNAKYKNGSGTFTANETTYTVTDAFITANTLVIVSPTSEKLGSWTVASTNGSFTITSDATETTAVTFDWGAMK
;
A
#
# COMPACT_ATOMS: atom_id res chain seq x y z
N MET A 1 -4.37 -4.28 7.85
CA MET A 1 -5.27 -4.01 6.71
C MET A 1 -6.69 -4.27 7.18
N LEU A 2 -7.68 -3.55 6.63
CA LEU A 2 -9.09 -3.77 6.93
C LEU A 2 -9.52 -5.17 6.47
N LYS A 3 -10.34 -5.85 7.28
CA LYS A 3 -10.91 -7.15 6.94
C LYS A 3 -12.22 -6.97 6.17
N ALA A 4 -12.52 -7.97 5.33
CA ALA A 4 -13.79 -8.10 4.65
C ALA A 4 -14.28 -9.56 4.72
N ALA A 5 -15.59 -9.76 4.68
CA ALA A 5 -16.23 -11.07 4.63
C ALA A 5 -17.34 -11.08 3.57
N ASN A 6 -17.52 -12.23 2.91
CA ASN A 6 -18.53 -12.40 1.87
C ASN A 6 -19.94 -12.33 2.47
N ASN A 7 -20.80 -11.48 1.89
CA ASN A 7 -22.21 -11.34 2.28
C ASN A 7 -22.42 -11.07 3.78
N ALA A 8 -21.46 -10.41 4.44
CA ALA A 8 -21.58 -10.07 5.85
C ALA A 8 -22.54 -8.87 6.02
N GLN A 9 -23.76 -9.18 6.43
CA GLN A 9 -24.83 -8.23 6.67
C GLN A 9 -25.68 -8.63 7.88
N SER A 10 -26.29 -7.65 8.53
CA SER A 10 -27.21 -7.81 9.65
C SER A 10 -28.08 -6.57 9.79
N THR A 11 -28.77 -6.42 10.92
CA THR A 11 -29.44 -5.18 11.30
C THR A 11 -29.08 -4.77 12.72
N LEU A 12 -29.20 -3.48 13.03
CA LEU A 12 -29.02 -2.98 14.39
C LEU A 12 -30.05 -3.62 15.34
N ALA A 13 -29.58 -4.18 16.46
CA ALA A 13 -30.45 -4.76 17.47
C ALA A 13 -31.22 -3.71 18.29
N GLN A 14 -30.74 -2.47 18.27
CA GLN A 14 -31.32 -1.31 18.94
C GLN A 14 -30.88 -0.03 18.23
N ALA A 15 -31.62 1.06 18.45
CA ALA A 15 -31.21 2.37 17.94
C ALA A 15 -29.87 2.81 18.54
N ILE A 16 -29.07 3.53 17.75
CA ILE A 16 -27.77 4.09 18.17
C ILE A 16 -27.76 5.59 17.93
N THR A 17 -27.11 6.34 18.84
CA THR A 17 -26.90 7.79 18.68
C THR A 17 -25.72 8.06 17.75
N ALA A 18 -25.56 9.30 17.28
CA ALA A 18 -24.40 9.72 16.47
C ALA A 18 -23.04 9.62 17.20
N THR A 19 -23.03 9.42 18.52
CA THR A 19 -21.81 9.31 19.33
C THR A 19 -21.54 7.90 19.84
N ALA A 20 -22.35 6.90 19.46
CA ALA A 20 -22.17 5.54 19.92
C ALA A 20 -20.85 4.95 19.39
N THR A 21 -19.99 4.50 20.30
CA THR A 21 -18.71 3.85 20.01
C THR A 21 -18.77 2.32 20.17
N SER A 22 -19.93 1.79 20.53
CA SER A 22 -20.24 0.37 20.57
C SER A 22 -21.75 0.16 20.41
N PHE A 23 -22.13 -0.93 19.74
CA PHE A 23 -23.52 -1.34 19.57
C PHE A 23 -23.62 -2.82 19.22
N SER A 24 -24.83 -3.37 19.30
CA SER A 24 -25.11 -4.75 18.92
C SER A 24 -25.89 -4.83 17.61
N VAL A 25 -25.57 -5.81 16.79
CA VAL A 25 -26.39 -6.25 15.65
C VAL A 25 -27.19 -7.50 16.02
N ILE A 26 -28.20 -7.86 15.24
CA ILE A 26 -29.02 -9.06 15.48
C ILE A 26 -28.19 -10.34 15.40
N ASP A 27 -27.36 -10.44 14.35
CA ASP A 27 -26.40 -11.52 14.17
C ASP A 27 -25.10 -10.96 13.59
N GLY A 28 -24.03 -11.02 14.38
CA GLY A 28 -22.71 -10.57 13.97
C GLY A 28 -21.87 -11.68 13.34
N SER A 29 -22.33 -12.94 13.32
CA SER A 29 -21.52 -14.14 13.08
C SER A 29 -20.72 -14.12 11.77
N SER A 30 -21.30 -13.55 10.70
CA SER A 30 -20.71 -13.41 9.37
C SER A 30 -19.64 -12.32 9.25
N PHE A 31 -19.62 -11.36 10.18
CA PHE A 31 -18.65 -10.25 10.16
C PHE A 31 -17.26 -10.68 10.64
N PRO A 32 -16.20 -9.98 10.21
CA PRO A 32 -14.85 -10.23 10.72
C PRO A 32 -14.74 -10.02 12.24
N ASP A 33 -13.76 -10.65 12.86
CA ASP A 33 -13.40 -10.49 14.28
C ASP A 33 -12.46 -9.30 14.57
N GLY A 34 -11.79 -8.79 13.52
CA GLY A 34 -10.84 -7.67 13.58
C GLY A 34 -11.46 -6.33 13.19
N ASN A 35 -10.64 -5.43 12.64
CA ASN A 35 -11.11 -4.15 12.15
C ASN A 35 -11.72 -4.27 10.73
N PHE A 36 -12.87 -3.66 10.52
CA PHE A 36 -13.58 -3.67 9.25
C PHE A 36 -14.48 -2.43 9.11
N LEU A 37 -14.84 -2.10 7.87
CA LEU A 37 -15.77 -1.02 7.59
C LEU A 37 -17.18 -1.56 7.39
N ILE A 38 -18.16 -0.84 7.89
CA ILE A 38 -19.58 -1.09 7.64
C ILE A 38 -20.27 0.15 7.09
N SER A 39 -21.44 -0.01 6.47
CA SER A 39 -22.40 1.07 6.31
C SER A 39 -23.66 0.85 7.14
N ALA A 40 -24.22 1.94 7.66
CA ALA A 40 -25.62 2.01 8.07
C ALA A 40 -26.22 3.28 7.44
N ASP A 41 -27.29 3.13 6.66
CA ASP A 41 -27.81 4.19 5.78
C ASP A 41 -26.65 4.81 4.94
N ASP A 42 -26.49 6.14 4.96
CA ASP A 42 -25.42 6.86 4.26
C ASP A 42 -24.12 7.02 5.09
N GLU A 43 -24.04 6.43 6.29
CA GLU A 43 -22.87 6.52 7.15
C GLU A 43 -21.94 5.31 6.97
N ILE A 44 -20.64 5.58 6.75
CA ILE A 44 -19.58 4.58 6.86
C ILE A 44 -18.99 4.64 8.27
N MET A 45 -18.84 3.49 8.92
CA MET A 45 -18.21 3.37 10.24
C MET A 45 -17.06 2.37 10.22
N LEU A 46 -16.00 2.70 10.95
CA LEU A 46 -14.92 1.77 11.23
C LEU A 46 -15.21 1.04 12.54
N VAL A 47 -15.43 -0.26 12.47
CA VAL A 47 -15.48 -1.14 13.64
C VAL A 47 -14.06 -1.58 13.96
N GLY A 48 -13.63 -1.42 15.21
CA GLY A 48 -12.30 -1.86 15.65
C GLY A 48 -12.24 -3.36 15.93
N THR A 49 -13.29 -3.92 16.53
CA THR A 49 -13.40 -5.35 16.82
C THR A 49 -14.86 -5.78 17.00
N ARG A 50 -15.10 -7.09 16.82
CA ARG A 50 -16.38 -7.75 17.10
C ARG A 50 -16.20 -8.84 18.15
N SER A 51 -17.09 -8.87 19.14
CA SER A 51 -17.28 -10.00 20.05
C SER A 51 -18.72 -10.49 20.01
N GLY A 52 -18.93 -11.69 19.43
CA GLY A 52 -20.27 -12.20 19.13
C GLY A 52 -21.05 -11.21 18.27
N ASN A 53 -22.14 -10.67 18.81
CA ASN A 53 -23.01 -9.71 18.13
C ASN A 53 -22.68 -8.24 18.45
N THR A 54 -21.67 -7.98 19.29
CA THR A 54 -21.28 -6.63 19.72
C THR A 54 -20.14 -6.11 18.88
N PHE A 55 -20.31 -4.95 18.27
CA PHE A 55 -19.26 -4.18 17.59
C PHE A 55 -18.74 -3.11 18.56
N SER A 56 -17.43 -2.97 18.66
CA SER A 56 -16.76 -2.12 19.63
C SER A 56 -15.62 -1.31 19.01
N SER A 57 -15.20 -0.26 19.72
CA SER A 57 -14.22 0.72 19.23
C SER A 57 -14.63 1.32 17.89
N VAL A 58 -15.93 1.60 17.76
CA VAL A 58 -16.52 2.13 16.54
C VAL A 58 -16.14 3.60 16.37
N THR A 59 -15.50 3.91 15.25
CA THR A 59 -15.29 5.29 14.80
C THR A 59 -16.38 5.64 13.79
N ARG A 60 -17.17 6.66 14.12
CA ARG A 60 -18.33 7.16 13.35
C ARG A 60 -17.89 8.14 12.26
N GLY A 61 -18.70 8.31 11.22
CA GLY A 61 -18.47 9.29 10.15
C GLY A 61 -17.15 9.10 9.40
N HIS A 62 -16.84 7.85 9.00
CA HIS A 62 -15.58 7.53 8.33
C HIS A 62 -15.62 7.92 6.84
N GLU A 63 -14.45 8.09 6.22
CA GLU A 63 -14.32 8.45 4.80
C GLU A 63 -15.12 9.69 4.35
N GLY A 64 -15.33 10.64 5.27
CA GLY A 64 -16.04 11.90 4.99
C GLY A 64 -17.56 11.79 5.08
N THR A 65 -18.12 10.65 5.50
CA THR A 65 -19.56 10.57 5.83
C THR A 65 -19.86 11.26 7.15
N THR A 66 -21.13 11.60 7.39
CA THR A 66 -21.55 12.27 8.64
C THR A 66 -22.07 11.25 9.65
N ALA A 67 -21.64 11.36 10.91
CA ALA A 67 -22.18 10.54 11.99
C ALA A 67 -23.65 10.88 12.28
N ALA A 68 -24.55 9.89 12.21
CA ALA A 68 -25.99 10.09 12.38
C ALA A 68 -26.59 9.15 13.46
N ALA A 69 -27.80 9.47 13.93
CA ALA A 69 -28.56 8.48 14.69
C ALA A 69 -29.19 7.46 13.73
N HIS A 70 -29.12 6.17 14.06
CA HIS A 70 -29.75 5.10 13.28
C HIS A 70 -30.78 4.35 14.11
N ALA A 71 -31.87 3.95 13.47
CA ALA A 71 -32.95 3.25 14.13
C ALA A 71 -32.60 1.77 14.38
N SER A 72 -33.32 1.14 15.30
CA SER A 72 -33.31 -0.33 15.40
C SER A 72 -33.78 -0.92 14.08
N GLY A 73 -33.14 -2.00 13.64
CA GLY A 73 -33.46 -2.64 12.36
C GLY A 73 -32.78 -2.01 11.15
N THR A 74 -32.07 -0.88 11.28
CA THR A 74 -31.24 -0.34 10.18
C THR A 74 -30.24 -1.40 9.72
N ALA A 75 -30.12 -1.58 8.40
CA ALA A 75 -29.19 -2.52 7.80
C ALA A 75 -27.75 -2.14 8.11
N VAL A 76 -26.95 -3.14 8.45
CA VAL A 76 -25.52 -3.01 8.68
C VAL A 76 -24.82 -4.00 7.76
N GLU A 77 -23.93 -3.51 6.90
CA GLU A 77 -23.28 -4.33 5.87
C GLU A 77 -21.78 -4.06 5.86
N ASN A 78 -20.96 -5.11 5.81
CA ASN A 78 -19.52 -4.96 5.60
C ASN A 78 -19.25 -4.62 4.13
N ARG A 79 -18.52 -3.52 3.87
CA ARG A 79 -18.34 -3.00 2.51
C ARG A 79 -16.88 -2.84 2.12
N PHE A 80 -16.65 -3.04 0.82
CA PHE A 80 -15.53 -2.41 0.14
C PHE A 80 -15.89 -0.96 -0.16
N THR A 81 -15.13 -0.04 0.43
CA THR A 81 -15.28 1.40 0.26
C THR A 81 -14.23 1.95 -0.71
N ALA A 82 -14.35 3.23 -1.08
CA ALA A 82 -13.31 3.91 -1.84
C ALA A 82 -11.98 3.89 -1.07
N GLY A 83 -12.01 4.12 0.26
CA GLY A 83 -10.82 4.01 1.11
C GLY A 83 -10.20 2.61 1.11
N THR A 84 -11.02 1.55 1.14
CA THR A 84 -10.51 0.17 1.01
C THR A 84 -9.82 -0.05 -0.34
N TYR A 85 -10.40 0.46 -1.44
CA TYR A 85 -9.80 0.35 -2.78
C TYR A 85 -8.48 1.13 -2.89
N THR A 86 -8.43 2.36 -2.39
CA THR A 86 -7.21 3.18 -2.36
C THR A 86 -6.09 2.50 -1.58
N GLN A 87 -6.38 1.97 -0.39
CA GLN A 87 -5.39 1.23 0.41
C GLN A 87 -4.86 -0.01 -0.33
N LEU A 88 -5.71 -0.72 -1.07
CA LEU A 88 -5.29 -1.86 -1.88
C LEU A 88 -4.35 -1.42 -3.01
N VAL A 89 -4.72 -0.37 -3.76
CA VAL A 89 -3.89 0.16 -4.85
C VAL A 89 -2.54 0.64 -4.34
N GLU A 90 -2.50 1.37 -3.23
CA GLU A 90 -1.25 1.82 -2.60
C GLU A 90 -0.39 0.64 -2.14
N ALA A 91 -1.00 -0.38 -1.52
CA ALA A 91 -0.27 -1.58 -1.10
C ALA A 91 0.35 -2.34 -2.29
N ILE A 92 -0.30 -2.34 -3.45
CA ILE A 92 0.23 -2.93 -4.68
C ILE A 92 1.36 -2.06 -5.24
N GLY A 93 1.15 -0.74 -5.35
CA GLY A 93 2.16 0.19 -5.88
C GLY A 93 3.44 0.23 -5.04
N ASN A 94 3.32 0.19 -3.71
CA ASN A 94 4.46 0.18 -2.80
C ASN A 94 5.18 -1.18 -2.72
N ASN A 95 4.58 -2.25 -3.25
CA ASN A 95 5.20 -3.56 -3.41
C ASN A 95 5.92 -3.72 -4.76
N ALA A 96 6.22 -2.64 -5.48
CA ALA A 96 7.09 -2.71 -6.64
C ALA A 96 8.46 -3.28 -6.22
N LYS A 97 8.65 -4.61 -6.35
CA LYS A 97 9.91 -5.33 -6.09
C LYS A 97 10.95 -5.06 -7.16
N TYR A 98 10.60 -4.22 -8.12
CA TYR A 98 11.37 -3.90 -9.29
C TYR A 98 11.30 -2.40 -9.53
N LYS A 99 12.44 -1.81 -9.82
CA LYS A 99 12.57 -0.45 -10.32
C LYS A 99 13.53 -0.47 -11.50
N ASN A 100 13.27 0.36 -12.51
CA ASN A 100 14.19 0.52 -13.62
C ASN A 100 14.38 1.99 -13.96
N GLY A 101 15.34 2.20 -14.83
CA GLY A 101 15.60 3.48 -15.45
C GLY A 101 16.74 3.35 -16.43
N SER A 102 17.20 4.48 -16.93
CA SER A 102 18.38 4.59 -17.76
C SER A 102 19.38 5.55 -17.12
N GLY A 103 20.60 5.49 -17.60
CA GLY A 103 21.67 6.41 -17.26
C GLY A 103 22.61 6.59 -18.44
N THR A 104 23.55 7.52 -18.30
CA THR A 104 24.60 7.74 -19.29
C THR A 104 25.90 7.94 -18.56
N PHE A 105 26.84 7.04 -18.81
CA PHE A 105 28.23 7.26 -18.48
C PHE A 105 28.73 8.36 -19.41
N THR A 106 29.17 9.49 -18.87
CA THR A 106 29.70 10.58 -19.70
C THR A 106 31.10 10.20 -20.17
N ALA A 107 31.51 10.76 -21.31
CA ALA A 107 32.87 10.57 -21.79
C ALA A 107 33.90 11.00 -20.73
N ASN A 108 34.91 10.17 -20.57
CA ASN A 108 36.01 10.22 -19.61
C ASN A 108 35.65 9.93 -18.15
N GLU A 109 34.43 9.51 -17.86
CA GLU A 109 34.08 9.05 -16.52
C GLU A 109 34.57 7.62 -16.28
N THR A 110 34.66 7.25 -14.99
CA THR A 110 34.91 5.88 -14.52
C THR A 110 33.86 5.45 -13.49
N THR A 111 32.93 6.32 -13.11
CA THR A 111 31.83 6.02 -12.19
C THR A 111 30.53 6.70 -12.61
N TYR A 112 29.40 6.06 -12.28
CA TYR A 112 28.08 6.66 -12.36
C TYR A 112 27.21 6.20 -11.19
N THR A 113 26.56 7.13 -10.50
CA THR A 113 25.74 6.84 -9.31
C THR A 113 24.28 7.22 -9.55
N VAL A 114 23.38 6.30 -9.22
CA VAL A 114 21.94 6.59 -9.12
C VAL A 114 21.55 6.67 -7.66
N THR A 115 21.02 7.81 -7.25
CA THR A 115 20.47 8.02 -5.90
C THR A 115 18.98 7.74 -5.90
N ASP A 116 18.56 6.75 -5.12
CA ASP A 116 17.17 6.39 -4.97
C ASP A 116 16.92 5.65 -3.65
N ALA A 117 15.90 6.07 -2.89
CA ALA A 117 15.52 5.42 -1.63
C ALA A 117 15.04 3.97 -1.83
N PHE A 118 14.71 3.57 -3.06
CA PHE A 118 14.48 2.17 -3.39
C PHE A 118 15.75 1.34 -3.22
N ILE A 119 16.95 1.87 -3.38
CA ILE A 119 18.16 1.03 -3.29
C ILE A 119 18.58 0.84 -1.83
N THR A 120 18.91 -0.39 -1.46
CA THR A 120 19.50 -0.78 -0.18
C THR A 120 20.81 -1.52 -0.41
N ALA A 121 21.61 -1.73 0.64
CA ALA A 121 22.86 -2.49 0.54
C ALA A 121 22.72 -3.93 0.01
N ASN A 122 21.51 -4.50 0.02
CA ASN A 122 21.24 -5.86 -0.46
C ASN A 122 20.40 -5.86 -1.77
N THR A 123 20.20 -4.72 -2.41
CA THR A 123 19.45 -4.65 -3.67
C THR A 123 20.30 -5.26 -4.77
N LEU A 124 19.73 -6.22 -5.52
CA LEU A 124 20.33 -6.74 -6.74
C LEU A 124 20.10 -5.72 -7.86
N VAL A 125 21.18 -5.31 -8.53
CA VAL A 125 21.12 -4.37 -9.64
C VAL A 125 21.74 -5.02 -10.86
N ILE A 126 21.01 -4.99 -11.97
CA ILE A 126 21.45 -5.43 -13.29
C ILE A 126 21.60 -4.19 -14.16
N VAL A 127 22.73 -4.09 -14.86
CA VAL A 127 23.04 -2.98 -15.76
C VAL A 127 23.36 -3.54 -17.14
N SER A 128 22.71 -2.98 -18.15
CA SER A 128 22.85 -3.37 -19.55
C SER A 128 23.27 -2.16 -20.38
N PRO A 129 24.54 -2.08 -20.81
CA PRO A 129 24.96 -1.08 -21.79
C PRO A 129 24.14 -1.21 -23.08
N THR A 130 23.71 -0.08 -23.61
CA THR A 130 22.98 0.03 -24.89
C THR A 130 23.89 0.44 -26.05
N SER A 131 25.15 0.75 -25.74
CA SER A 131 26.25 0.97 -26.69
C SER A 131 27.50 0.23 -26.23
N GLU A 132 28.54 0.23 -27.06
CA GLU A 132 29.84 -0.35 -26.71
C GLU A 132 30.38 0.33 -25.45
N LYS A 133 30.70 -0.48 -24.43
CA LYS A 133 31.40 -0.04 -23.22
C LYS A 133 32.86 -0.48 -23.28
N LEU A 134 33.73 0.29 -22.65
CA LEU A 134 35.11 -0.10 -22.43
C LEU A 134 35.25 -0.84 -21.09
N GLY A 135 36.20 -1.77 -21.04
CA GLY A 135 36.52 -2.48 -19.80
C GLY A 135 35.37 -3.31 -19.22
N SER A 136 35.46 -3.63 -17.93
CA SER A 136 34.42 -4.31 -17.15
C SER A 136 33.73 -3.34 -16.22
N TRP A 137 32.41 -3.50 -16.09
CA TRP A 137 31.61 -2.71 -15.14
C TRP A 137 31.28 -3.56 -13.92
N THR A 138 31.43 -2.95 -12.75
CA THR A 138 31.03 -3.52 -11.46
C THR A 138 29.93 -2.65 -10.85
N VAL A 139 29.04 -3.27 -10.07
CA VAL A 139 27.91 -2.56 -9.44
C VAL A 139 27.93 -2.83 -7.95
N ALA A 140 27.89 -1.76 -7.16
CA ALA A 140 27.78 -1.81 -5.71
C ALA A 140 26.52 -1.08 -5.26
N SER A 141 25.63 -1.77 -4.55
CA SER A 141 24.44 -1.19 -3.94
C SER A 141 24.71 -0.81 -2.48
N THR A 142 24.11 0.30 -2.06
CA THR A 142 24.20 0.86 -0.70
C THR A 142 22.84 1.45 -0.33
N ASN A 143 22.64 1.83 0.93
CA ASN A 143 21.38 2.46 1.33
C ASN A 143 21.21 3.81 0.65
N GLY A 144 20.20 3.91 -0.22
CA GLY A 144 19.85 5.11 -0.96
C GLY A 144 20.56 5.26 -2.32
N SER A 145 21.43 4.34 -2.74
CA SER A 145 22.05 4.44 -4.07
C SER A 145 22.69 3.14 -4.56
N PHE A 146 22.91 3.03 -5.87
CA PHE A 146 23.92 2.14 -6.42
C PHE A 146 24.93 2.92 -7.25
N THR A 147 26.16 2.42 -7.31
CA THR A 147 27.22 2.99 -8.14
C THR A 147 27.73 1.92 -9.10
N ILE A 148 27.84 2.30 -10.37
CA ILE A 148 28.53 1.56 -11.42
C ILE A 148 29.96 2.09 -11.47
N THR A 149 30.95 1.20 -11.45
CA THR A 149 32.36 1.54 -11.63
C THR A 149 32.91 0.78 -12.83
N SER A 150 33.49 1.52 -13.77
CA SER A 150 34.24 0.95 -14.90
C SER A 150 35.72 0.84 -14.53
N ASP A 151 36.37 -0.26 -14.91
CA ASP A 151 37.82 -0.42 -14.79
C ASP A 151 38.61 0.26 -15.92
N ALA A 152 37.90 0.84 -16.90
CA ALA A 152 38.43 1.65 -17.97
C ALA A 152 37.68 2.98 -18.08
N THR A 153 38.38 4.02 -18.49
CA THR A 153 37.77 5.31 -18.79
C THR A 153 36.96 5.21 -20.09
N GLU A 154 35.66 5.50 -20.04
CA GLU A 154 34.82 5.50 -21.25
C GLU A 154 35.26 6.64 -22.17
N THR A 155 35.59 6.34 -23.43
CA THR A 155 36.11 7.37 -24.35
C THR A 155 35.01 8.11 -25.10
N THR A 156 33.80 7.55 -25.10
CA THR A 156 32.57 8.12 -25.62
C THR A 156 31.47 7.98 -24.57
N ALA A 157 30.38 8.72 -24.71
CA ALA A 157 29.25 8.55 -23.80
C ALA A 157 28.59 7.17 -24.02
N VAL A 158 28.34 6.44 -22.93
CA VAL A 158 27.74 5.11 -22.96
C VAL A 158 26.38 5.16 -22.27
N THR A 159 25.31 4.98 -23.03
CA THR A 159 23.95 4.86 -22.48
C THR A 159 23.73 3.45 -21.96
N PHE A 160 22.98 3.31 -20.87
CA PHE A 160 22.66 2.00 -20.32
C PHE A 160 21.27 2.01 -19.68
N ASP A 161 20.66 0.84 -19.66
CA ASP A 161 19.45 0.56 -18.88
C ASP A 161 19.85 -0.16 -17.60
N TRP A 162 19.10 0.07 -16.53
CA TRP A 162 19.28 -0.62 -15.27
C TRP A 162 17.97 -1.12 -14.71
N GLY A 163 18.04 -2.27 -14.01
CA GLY A 163 16.95 -2.83 -13.24
C GLY A 163 17.44 -3.15 -11.83
N ALA A 164 16.68 -2.73 -10.82
CA ALA A 164 16.96 -2.97 -9.41
C ALA A 164 15.83 -3.81 -8.81
N MET A 165 16.18 -4.81 -8.01
CA MET A 165 15.23 -5.69 -7.35
C MET A 165 15.63 -6.01 -5.91
N LYS A 166 14.62 -6.09 -5.03
CA LYS A 166 14.77 -6.37 -3.60
C LYS A 166 14.27 -7.75 -3.21
#